data_AF-A0A6G8U1R5-F1
#
_entry.id   AF-A0A6G8U1R5-F1
#
_cell.length_a   1.000
_cell.length_b   1.000
_cell.length_c   1.000
_cell.angle_alpha   90.00
_cell.angle_beta   90.00
_cell.angle_gamma   90.00
#
_symmetry.space_group_name_H-M   'P 1'
#
loop_
_entity.id
_entity.type
_entity.pdbx_description
1 polymer ?
#
loop_
_entity_poly.entity_id
_entity_poly.type
_entity_poly.pdbx_seq_one_letter_code
_entity_poly.pdbx_strand_id
1 'polypeptide(L)'
;MHGFPIDRRGFIGGSDARIVMGDREDSLIRLWREKRGEREPEDLSRNLLVQLGRATEQVNVAWYQMNTGQVVVDAQRRIFHPVHRWMAATLDGRIQETGEVFEAKFMLPWNFSQETAAEKHMAQLQHNMWVVAARSAVLSVITGGGQWIEIKIHADPLYQHLLLTAEKKFWRCVQSGELPALFNIETPRPRLEAIKVVDMSTSNQWAELAGTYLRTRDAHGEHETAKADLKKLMPEDAKEATGHGIKAKRSKSGAISFEAQGTEGSDAPVQ
;
A
#
# COMPACT_ATOMS: atom_id res chain seq x y z
N MET A 1 20.77 16.42 28.98
CA MET A 1 19.82 16.77 27.90
C MET A 1 20.57 16.68 26.58
N HIS A 2 20.37 15.61 25.79
CA HIS A 2 20.93 15.57 24.44
C HIS A 2 19.97 16.31 23.50
N GLY A 3 20.46 17.40 22.91
CA GLY A 3 19.72 18.18 21.93
C GLY A 3 19.39 17.37 20.68
N PHE A 4 18.32 17.74 19.98
CA PHE A 4 17.96 17.13 18.71
C PHE A 4 18.96 17.51 17.61
N PRO A 5 19.26 16.61 16.66
CA PRO A 5 20.07 16.96 15.51
C PRO A 5 19.45 18.12 14.71
N ILE A 6 20.20 19.22 14.56
CA ILE A 6 19.79 20.37 13.74
C ILE A 6 19.91 20.00 12.25
N ASP A 7 20.92 19.19 11.91
CA ASP A 7 21.22 18.73 10.56
C ASP A 7 20.34 17.54 10.13
N ARG A 8 19.84 17.59 8.88
CA ARG A 8 19.09 16.51 8.22
C ARG A 8 19.91 15.22 8.07
N ARG A 9 21.23 15.27 8.22
CA ARG A 9 22.09 14.07 8.25
C ARG A 9 21.84 13.21 9.49
N GLY A 10 21.43 13.82 10.60
CA GLY A 10 21.28 13.15 11.89
C GLY A 10 20.00 12.35 12.11
N PHE A 11 19.11 12.26 11.11
CA PHE A 11 17.87 11.50 11.19
C PHE A 11 17.38 11.05 9.81
N ILE A 12 16.47 10.08 9.78
CA ILE A 12 15.68 9.66 8.62
C ILE A 12 14.37 10.46 8.63
N GLY A 13 14.11 11.16 7.53
CA GLY A 13 12.86 11.89 7.29
C GLY A 13 11.87 11.12 6.43
N GLY A 14 10.60 11.55 6.40
CA GLY A 14 9.58 10.93 5.55
C GLY A 14 9.94 10.90 4.05
N SER A 15 10.67 11.90 3.55
CA SER A 15 11.18 11.88 2.16
C SER A 15 12.24 10.79 1.93
N ASP A 16 13.00 10.46 2.96
CA ASP A 16 14.08 9.47 2.94
C ASP A 16 13.49 8.06 3.01
N ALA A 17 12.38 7.89 3.74
CA ALA A 17 11.61 6.65 3.81
C ALA A 17 11.27 6.09 2.42
N ARG A 18 10.93 6.97 1.47
CA ARG A 18 10.67 6.60 0.07
C ARG A 18 11.89 6.00 -0.63
N ILE A 19 13.08 6.50 -0.33
CA ILE A 19 14.34 6.00 -0.90
C ILE A 19 14.70 4.66 -0.24
N VAL A 20 14.55 4.57 1.10
CA VAL A 20 14.84 3.35 1.86
C VAL A 20 13.92 2.20 1.46
N MET A 21 12.65 2.47 1.21
CA MET A 21 11.65 1.49 0.77
C MET A 21 11.65 1.27 -0.76
N GLY A 22 12.45 2.02 -1.51
CA GLY A 22 12.52 1.93 -2.96
C GLY A 22 13.34 0.75 -3.47
N ASP A 23 13.37 0.61 -4.79
CA ASP A 23 14.05 -0.44 -5.55
C ASP A 23 15.35 0.04 -6.23
N ARG A 24 15.72 1.31 -6.02
CA ARG A 24 16.85 1.99 -6.66
C ARG A 24 18.10 2.01 -5.78
N GLU A 25 19.01 1.07 -6.03
CA GLU A 25 20.26 0.93 -5.27
C GLU A 25 21.13 2.20 -5.33
N ASP A 26 21.21 2.85 -6.48
CA ASP A 26 21.94 4.10 -6.67
C ASP A 26 21.45 5.22 -5.73
N SER A 27 20.14 5.31 -5.57
CA SER A 27 19.47 6.27 -4.70
C SER A 27 19.69 5.94 -3.22
N LEU A 28 19.66 4.65 -2.87
CA LEU A 28 19.91 4.17 -1.51
C LEU A 28 21.35 4.44 -1.07
N ILE A 29 22.33 4.10 -1.91
CA ILE A 29 23.75 4.35 -1.64
C ILE A 29 24.03 5.85 -1.56
N ARG A 30 23.42 6.65 -2.44
CA ARG A 30 23.53 8.13 -2.38
C ARG A 30 23.03 8.66 -1.04
N LEU A 31 21.83 8.29 -0.62
CA LEU A 31 21.26 8.70 0.65
C LEU A 31 22.17 8.29 1.82
N TRP A 32 22.73 7.08 1.79
CA TRP A 32 23.66 6.61 2.82
C TRP A 32 24.92 7.48 2.93
N ARG A 33 25.54 7.84 1.80
CA ARG A 33 26.69 8.76 1.77
C ARG A 33 26.33 10.15 2.29
N GLU A 34 25.15 10.66 1.93
CA GLU A 34 24.63 11.94 2.43
C GLU A 34 24.46 11.93 3.95
N LYS A 35 23.84 10.88 4.52
CA LYS A 35 23.68 10.74 5.98
C LYS A 35 25.00 10.62 6.72
N ARG A 36 26.03 10.07 6.08
CA ARG A 36 27.39 9.97 6.64
C ARG A 36 28.23 11.23 6.43
N GLY A 37 27.73 12.22 5.69
CA GLY A 37 28.50 13.42 5.34
C GLY A 37 29.65 13.15 4.37
N GLU A 38 29.65 11.99 3.69
CA GLU A 38 30.63 11.61 2.67
C GLU A 38 30.26 12.20 1.30
N ARG A 39 29.06 12.74 1.17
CA ARG A 39 28.54 13.40 -0.02
C ARG A 39 27.60 14.52 0.39
N GLU A 40 27.67 15.66 -0.32
CA GLU A 40 26.69 16.72 -0.17
C GLU A 40 25.35 16.35 -0.83
N PRO A 41 24.20 16.77 -0.27
CA PRO A 41 22.91 16.60 -0.91
C PRO A 41 22.88 17.19 -2.31
N GLU A 42 22.12 16.57 -3.20
CA GLU A 42 21.92 17.09 -4.56
C GLU A 42 21.31 18.50 -4.53
N ASP A 43 21.92 19.44 -5.28
CA ASP A 43 21.34 20.77 -5.45
C ASP A 43 20.15 20.72 -6.43
N LEU A 44 18.95 20.77 -5.87
CA LEU A 44 17.69 20.77 -6.61
C LEU A 44 17.17 22.20 -6.90
N SER A 45 17.96 23.24 -6.68
CA SER A 45 17.58 24.65 -6.91
C SER A 45 17.15 24.92 -8.35
N ARG A 46 17.76 24.24 -9.32
CA ARG A 46 17.46 24.35 -10.76
C ARG A 46 16.53 23.24 -11.28
N ASN A 47 16.01 22.38 -10.42
CA ASN A 47 15.03 21.37 -10.80
C ASN A 47 13.62 21.97 -10.79
N LEU A 48 13.06 22.22 -11.98
CA LEU A 48 11.76 22.88 -12.13
C LEU A 48 10.63 22.17 -11.38
N LEU A 49 10.59 20.83 -11.38
CA LEU A 49 9.53 20.08 -10.68
C LEU A 49 9.60 20.27 -9.16
N VAL A 50 10.82 20.32 -8.61
CA VAL A 50 11.02 20.61 -7.18
C VAL A 50 10.58 22.04 -6.86
N GLN A 51 10.92 23.02 -7.71
CA GLN A 51 10.50 24.41 -7.51
C GLN A 51 8.98 24.57 -7.61
N LEU A 52 8.33 23.90 -8.57
CA LEU A 52 6.87 23.88 -8.68
C LEU A 52 6.22 23.28 -7.43
N GLY A 53 6.76 22.17 -6.92
CA GLY A 53 6.29 21.58 -5.65
C GLY A 53 6.35 22.56 -4.49
N ARG A 54 7.48 23.28 -4.33
CA ARG A 54 7.65 24.28 -3.26
C ARG A 54 6.72 25.48 -3.41
N ALA A 55 6.58 26.00 -4.63
CA ALA A 55 5.74 27.16 -4.90
C ALA A 55 4.24 26.84 -4.72
N THR A 56 3.83 25.63 -5.08
CA THR A 56 2.43 25.21 -5.00
C THR A 56 2.02 24.71 -3.62
N GLU A 57 2.95 24.43 -2.70
CA GLU A 57 2.64 23.96 -1.34
C GLU A 57 1.65 24.88 -0.62
N GLN A 58 1.92 26.18 -0.58
CA GLN A 58 1.02 27.16 0.08
C GLN A 58 -0.32 27.30 -0.63
N VAL A 59 -0.32 27.25 -1.97
CA VAL A 59 -1.56 27.27 -2.76
C VAL A 59 -2.41 26.03 -2.44
N ASN A 60 -1.76 24.87 -2.29
CA ASN A 60 -2.39 23.60 -1.99
C ASN A 60 -3.03 23.60 -0.60
N VAL A 61 -2.30 24.09 0.42
CA VAL A 61 -2.85 24.30 1.77
C VAL A 61 -4.07 25.22 1.72
N ALA A 62 -3.94 26.40 1.10
CA ALA A 62 -5.03 27.37 1.03
C ALA A 62 -6.27 26.80 0.33
N TRP A 63 -6.08 26.08 -0.78
CA TRP A 63 -7.15 25.47 -1.55
C TRP A 63 -7.86 24.36 -0.77
N TYR A 64 -7.11 23.50 -0.09
CA TYR A 64 -7.67 22.47 0.79
C TYR A 64 -8.57 23.10 1.87
N GLN A 65 -8.06 24.09 2.61
CA GLN A 65 -8.83 24.74 3.69
C GLN A 65 -10.11 25.41 3.16
N MET A 66 -10.05 26.04 1.98
CA MET A 66 -11.22 26.65 1.35
C MET A 66 -12.29 25.62 0.96
N ASN A 67 -11.87 24.46 0.45
CA ASN A 67 -12.80 23.43 -0.01
C ASN A 67 -13.39 22.58 1.12
N THR A 68 -12.63 22.32 2.18
CA THR A 68 -13.06 21.42 3.27
C THR A 68 -13.56 22.18 4.50
N GLY A 69 -13.19 23.46 4.64
CA GLY A 69 -13.43 24.24 5.86
C GLY A 69 -12.56 23.83 7.05
N GLN A 70 -11.64 22.87 6.88
CA GLN A 70 -10.72 22.42 7.93
C GLN A 70 -9.46 23.29 7.97
N VAL A 71 -8.85 23.45 9.15
CA VAL A 71 -7.67 24.31 9.32
C VAL A 71 -6.39 23.46 9.34
N VAL A 72 -5.38 23.88 8.58
CA VAL A 72 -4.04 23.28 8.55
C VAL A 72 -3.09 24.09 9.44
N VAL A 73 -2.49 23.43 10.43
CA VAL A 73 -1.55 24.00 11.41
C VAL A 73 -0.20 23.28 11.38
N ASP A 74 0.76 23.68 12.22
CA ASP A 74 2.09 23.04 12.36
C ASP A 74 2.89 22.91 11.05
N ALA A 75 2.65 23.80 10.07
CA ALA A 75 3.34 23.79 8.78
C ALA A 75 4.87 23.92 8.94
N GLN A 76 5.61 23.07 8.23
CA GLN A 76 7.08 22.97 8.24
C GLN A 76 7.68 22.70 9.64
N ARG A 77 6.86 22.25 10.60
CA ARG A 77 7.33 21.86 11.93
C ARG A 77 8.04 20.52 11.86
N ARG A 78 9.26 20.46 12.40
CA ARG A 78 10.01 19.21 12.59
C ARG A 78 9.66 18.56 13.92
N ILE A 79 9.25 17.30 13.88
CA ILE A 79 8.89 16.50 15.06
C ILE A 79 9.76 15.24 15.05
N PHE A 80 10.39 14.92 16.18
CA PHE A 80 11.17 13.68 16.34
C PHE A 80 10.32 12.62 17.02
N HIS A 81 10.49 11.36 16.61
CA HIS A 81 9.82 10.26 17.27
C HIS A 81 10.26 10.18 18.74
N PRO A 82 9.34 9.95 19.70
CA PRO A 82 9.65 10.01 21.13
C PRO A 82 10.72 8.99 21.58
N VAL A 83 10.68 7.79 21.00
CA VAL A 83 11.63 6.68 21.27
C VAL A 83 12.78 6.63 20.25
N HIS A 84 12.48 6.50 18.95
CA HIS A 84 13.49 6.43 17.88
C HIS A 84 14.00 7.82 17.48
N ARG A 85 14.98 8.36 18.22
CA ARG A 85 15.54 9.72 17.98
C ARG A 85 16.19 9.94 16.61
N TRP A 86 16.47 8.86 15.87
CA TRP A 86 16.95 8.89 14.50
C TRP A 86 15.81 9.02 13.47
N MET A 87 14.54 9.09 13.88
CA MET A 87 13.38 9.33 13.01
C MET A 87 12.79 10.71 13.27
N ALA A 88 12.48 11.46 12.22
CA ALA A 88 11.78 12.72 12.34
C ALA A 88 10.87 13.00 11.13
N ALA A 89 9.78 13.71 11.34
CA ALA A 89 8.89 14.17 10.29
C ALA A 89 9.00 15.68 10.18
N THR A 90 9.12 16.20 8.96
CA THR A 90 8.88 17.61 8.65
C THR A 90 7.60 17.63 7.84
N LEU A 91 6.52 18.10 8.44
CA LEU A 91 5.18 18.02 7.86
C LEU A 91 4.86 19.28 7.07
N ASP A 92 4.10 19.13 5.98
CA ASP A 92 3.51 20.28 5.29
C ASP A 92 2.38 20.89 6.15
N GLY A 93 1.76 20.08 7.02
CA GLY A 93 0.96 20.53 8.15
C GLY A 93 0.27 19.40 8.92
N ARG A 94 -0.66 19.78 9.79
CA ARG A 94 -1.61 18.89 10.46
C ARG A 94 -3.00 19.51 10.44
N ILE A 95 -4.02 18.69 10.31
CA ILE A 95 -5.40 19.15 10.41
C ILE A 95 -5.70 19.43 11.88
N GLN A 96 -6.14 20.65 12.21
CA GLN A 96 -6.29 21.11 13.59
C GLN A 96 -7.32 20.27 14.36
N GLU A 97 -8.45 19.97 13.72
CA GLU A 97 -9.59 19.32 14.35
C GLU A 97 -9.38 17.80 14.54
N THR A 98 -8.74 17.16 13.57
CA THR A 98 -8.60 15.69 13.54
C THR A 98 -7.20 15.22 13.93
N GLY A 99 -6.21 16.11 13.92
CA GLY A 99 -4.80 15.78 14.15
C GLY A 99 -4.15 14.97 13.02
N GLU A 100 -4.83 14.84 11.88
CA GLU A 100 -4.33 14.12 10.71
C GLU A 100 -3.08 14.80 10.14
N VAL A 101 -2.15 14.00 9.62
CA VAL A 101 -1.01 14.55 8.87
C VAL A 101 -1.52 15.16 7.58
N PHE A 102 -1.08 16.38 7.23
CA PHE A 102 -1.34 16.98 5.93
C PHE A 102 -0.06 16.96 5.10
N GLU A 103 -0.15 16.44 3.88
CA GLU A 103 0.95 16.37 2.92
C GLU A 103 0.49 16.95 1.58
N ALA A 104 1.17 18.01 1.12
CA ALA A 104 0.89 18.66 -0.16
C ALA A 104 1.82 18.12 -1.25
N LYS A 105 1.26 17.85 -2.43
CA LYS A 105 2.06 17.45 -3.60
C LYS A 105 1.63 18.17 -4.87
N PHE A 106 2.64 18.46 -5.69
CA PHE A 106 2.47 18.76 -7.09
C PHE A 106 2.79 17.51 -7.92
N MET A 107 1.89 17.15 -8.84
CA MET A 107 2.11 16.03 -9.75
C MET A 107 1.85 16.44 -11.19
N LEU A 108 2.65 15.92 -12.12
CA LEU A 108 2.34 16.07 -13.54
C LEU A 108 1.06 15.29 -13.88
N PRO A 109 0.24 15.77 -14.82
CA PRO A 109 -1.04 15.14 -15.14
C PRO A 109 -0.90 13.80 -15.88
N TRP A 110 0.25 13.54 -16.49
CA TRP A 110 0.51 12.33 -17.28
C TRP A 110 0.48 11.07 -16.38
N ASN A 111 -0.36 10.10 -16.73
CA ASN A 111 -0.54 8.85 -15.98
C ASN A 111 -0.93 9.04 -14.51
N PHE A 112 -1.60 10.15 -14.17
CA PHE A 112 -2.07 10.38 -12.82
C PHE A 112 -3.27 9.48 -12.48
N SER A 113 -3.16 8.73 -11.38
CA SER A 113 -4.30 8.12 -10.69
C SER A 113 -4.14 8.32 -9.19
N GLN A 114 -5.24 8.24 -8.43
CA GLN A 114 -5.18 8.36 -6.97
C GLN A 114 -4.35 7.22 -6.36
N GLU A 115 -4.49 6.01 -6.92
CA GLU A 115 -3.74 4.82 -6.53
C GLU A 115 -2.24 5.05 -6.73
N THR A 116 -1.84 5.52 -7.92
CA THR A 116 -0.43 5.78 -8.24
C THR A 116 0.15 6.88 -7.34
N ALA A 117 -0.63 7.92 -7.04
CA ALA A 117 -0.23 8.97 -6.11
C ALA A 117 -0.06 8.45 -4.67
N ALA A 118 -1.03 7.67 -4.19
CA ALA A 118 -0.99 7.05 -2.88
C ALA A 118 0.20 6.09 -2.75
N GLU A 119 0.42 5.21 -3.72
CA GLU A 119 1.54 4.26 -3.76
C GLU A 119 2.88 5.00 -3.71
N LYS A 120 3.05 6.03 -4.55
CA LYS A 120 4.28 6.85 -4.61
C LYS A 120 4.63 7.53 -3.29
N HIS A 121 3.61 7.90 -2.51
CA HIS A 121 3.78 8.66 -1.27
C HIS A 121 3.57 7.82 -0.01
N MET A 122 3.21 6.54 -0.13
CA MET A 122 2.86 5.66 0.98
C MET A 122 3.95 5.60 2.05
N ALA A 123 5.21 5.35 1.65
CA ALA A 123 6.33 5.28 2.60
C ALA A 123 6.48 6.57 3.41
N GLN A 124 6.35 7.72 2.75
CA GLN A 124 6.45 9.02 3.40
C GLN A 124 5.28 9.28 4.35
N LEU A 125 4.05 8.98 3.92
CA LEU A 125 2.85 9.17 4.74
C LEU A 125 2.89 8.26 5.97
N GLN A 126 3.19 6.98 5.79
CA GLN A 126 3.27 5.99 6.88
C GLN A 126 4.38 6.34 7.87
N HIS A 127 5.55 6.79 7.40
CA HIS A 127 6.63 7.30 8.25
C HIS A 127 6.17 8.51 9.06
N ASN A 128 5.59 9.53 8.40
CA ASN A 128 5.15 10.75 9.06
C ASN A 128 4.08 10.44 10.13
N MET A 129 3.09 9.60 9.81
CA MET A 129 2.08 9.14 10.76
C MET A 129 2.68 8.40 11.96
N TRP A 130 3.68 7.55 11.72
CA TRP A 130 4.36 6.81 12.79
C TRP A 130 5.13 7.77 13.74
N VAL A 131 5.88 8.72 13.19
CA VAL A 131 6.67 9.68 13.98
C VAL A 131 5.80 10.51 14.92
N VAL A 132 4.63 10.95 14.45
CA VAL A 132 3.76 11.87 15.18
C VAL A 132 2.56 11.18 15.84
N ALA A 133 2.52 9.84 15.81
CA ALA A 133 1.42 9.03 16.31
C ALA A 133 0.03 9.41 15.73
N ALA A 134 -0.03 9.78 14.46
CA ALA A 134 -1.29 10.05 13.75
C ALA A 134 -1.92 8.76 13.19
N ARG A 135 -3.25 8.71 13.16
CA ARG A 135 -4.02 7.55 12.66
C ARG A 135 -4.32 7.60 11.16
N SER A 136 -4.25 8.79 10.58
CA SER A 136 -4.48 9.03 9.16
C SER A 136 -3.72 10.26 8.68
N ALA A 137 -3.58 10.34 7.37
CA ALA A 137 -3.02 11.45 6.64
C ALA A 137 -3.94 11.84 5.49
N VAL A 138 -3.94 13.12 5.16
CA VAL A 138 -4.52 13.70 3.96
C VAL A 138 -3.39 14.01 3.00
N LEU A 139 -3.39 13.34 1.85
CA LEU A 139 -2.55 13.66 0.71
C LEU A 139 -3.35 14.57 -0.23
N SER A 140 -2.99 15.85 -0.25
CA SER A 140 -3.62 16.86 -1.09
C SER A 140 -2.75 17.11 -2.32
N VAL A 141 -3.27 16.85 -3.52
CA VAL A 141 -2.53 16.90 -4.77
C VAL A 141 -3.09 17.99 -5.69
N ILE A 142 -2.23 18.90 -6.13
CA ILE A 142 -2.49 19.77 -7.29
C ILE A 142 -1.76 19.18 -8.49
N THR A 143 -2.48 18.96 -9.59
CA THR A 143 -1.87 18.52 -10.84
C THR A 143 -1.48 19.70 -11.72
N GLY A 144 -0.48 19.51 -12.59
CA GLY A 144 -0.12 20.49 -13.61
C GLY A 144 -1.24 20.83 -14.60
N GLY A 145 -2.32 20.03 -14.64
CA GLY A 145 -3.53 20.31 -15.43
C GLY A 145 -4.58 21.16 -14.70
N GLY A 146 -4.29 21.65 -13.48
CA GLY A 146 -5.23 22.46 -12.70
C GLY A 146 -6.29 21.65 -11.93
N GLN A 147 -6.12 20.33 -11.83
CA GLN A 147 -6.99 19.48 -11.03
C GLN A 147 -6.48 19.40 -9.58
N TRP A 148 -7.39 19.49 -8.61
CA TRP A 148 -7.12 19.20 -7.21
C TRP A 148 -7.74 17.86 -6.80
N ILE A 149 -6.99 17.07 -6.04
CA ILE A 149 -7.43 15.77 -5.51
C ILE A 149 -7.07 15.69 -4.02
N GLU A 150 -8.02 15.21 -3.23
CA GLU A 150 -7.81 14.81 -1.85
C GLU A 150 -7.79 13.28 -1.75
N ILE A 151 -6.78 12.73 -1.07
CA ILE A 151 -6.66 11.29 -0.82
C ILE A 151 -6.44 11.07 0.68
N LYS A 152 -7.38 10.39 1.32
CA LYS A 152 -7.27 9.99 2.72
C LYS A 152 -6.56 8.63 2.82
N ILE A 153 -5.52 8.57 3.65
CA ILE A 153 -4.72 7.36 3.89
C ILE A 153 -4.69 7.07 5.38
N HIS A 154 -4.98 5.83 5.76
CA HIS A 154 -4.90 5.37 7.14
C HIS A 154 -3.52 4.80 7.48
N ALA A 155 -3.13 4.93 8.75
CA ALA A 155 -1.98 4.22 9.29
C ALA A 155 -2.19 2.71 9.10
N ASP A 156 -1.21 2.05 8.50
CA ASP A 156 -1.21 0.61 8.27
C ASP A 156 -0.14 -0.03 9.17
N PRO A 157 -0.54 -0.77 10.22
CA PRO A 157 0.41 -1.37 11.16
C PRO A 157 1.38 -2.35 10.50
N LEU A 158 0.96 -3.08 9.47
CA LEU A 158 1.83 -4.00 8.76
C LEU A 158 2.85 -3.21 7.93
N TYR A 159 2.40 -2.20 7.18
CA TYR A 159 3.31 -1.33 6.43
C TYR A 159 4.32 -0.64 7.36
N GLN A 160 3.85 -0.05 8.47
CA GLN A 160 4.70 0.65 9.43
C GLN A 160 5.73 -0.29 10.08
N HIS A 161 5.36 -1.54 10.35
CA HIS A 161 6.30 -2.55 10.86
C HIS A 161 7.43 -2.84 9.86
N LEU A 162 7.09 -3.03 8.58
CA LEU A 162 8.07 -3.27 7.51
C LEU A 162 8.97 -2.04 7.29
N LEU A 163 8.36 -0.85 7.25
CA LEU A 163 9.06 0.43 7.12
C LEU A 163 10.05 0.66 8.26
N LEU A 164 9.61 0.48 9.51
CA LEU A 164 10.48 0.62 10.68
C LEU A 164 11.66 -0.36 10.64
N THR A 165 11.42 -1.58 10.16
CA THR A 165 12.46 -2.60 10.03
C THR A 165 13.50 -2.20 8.98
N ALA A 166 13.05 -1.75 7.80
CA ALA A 166 13.91 -1.28 6.71
C ALA A 166 14.74 -0.06 7.14
N GLU A 167 14.10 0.95 7.72
CA GLU A 167 14.77 2.18 8.17
C GLU A 167 15.75 1.93 9.31
N LYS A 168 15.42 1.05 10.26
CA LYS A 168 16.35 0.67 11.34
C LYS A 168 17.57 -0.06 10.79
N LYS A 169 17.40 -0.93 9.79
CA LYS A 169 18.51 -1.61 9.10
C LYS A 169 19.38 -0.58 8.37
N PHE A 170 18.76 0.31 7.60
CA PHE A 170 19.46 1.38 6.91
C PHE A 170 20.24 2.30 7.88
N TRP A 171 19.62 2.72 8.98
CA TRP A 171 20.27 3.56 9.97
C TRP A 171 21.47 2.88 10.62
N ARG A 172 21.41 1.56 10.86
CA ARG A 172 22.57 0.79 11.32
C ARG A 172 23.72 0.85 10.31
N CYS A 173 23.44 0.71 9.01
CA CYS A 173 24.46 0.85 7.95
C CYS A 173 25.06 2.27 7.94
N VAL A 174 24.25 3.31 8.16
CA VAL A 174 24.75 4.69 8.31
C VAL A 174 25.73 4.77 9.48
N GLN A 175 25.39 4.16 10.62
CA GLN A 175 26.22 4.20 11.83
C GLN A 175 27.49 3.34 11.73
N SER A 176 27.40 2.13 11.16
CA SER A 176 28.54 1.20 11.06
C SER A 176 29.48 1.51 9.91
N GLY A 177 28.98 2.13 8.84
CA GLY A 177 29.71 2.32 7.59
C GLY A 177 29.65 1.11 6.65
N GLU A 178 28.88 0.10 6.98
CA GLU A 178 28.54 -0.97 6.04
C GLU A 178 27.63 -0.41 4.94
N LEU A 179 27.83 -0.88 3.71
CA LEU A 179 26.95 -0.50 2.61
C LEU A 179 25.53 -1.05 2.84
N PRO A 180 24.49 -0.23 2.65
CA PRO A 180 23.12 -0.72 2.71
C PRO A 180 22.81 -1.56 1.45
N ALA A 181 22.02 -2.62 1.64
CA ALA A 181 21.40 -3.36 0.55
C ALA A 181 19.92 -3.01 0.46
N LEU A 182 19.35 -3.13 -0.74
CA LEU A 182 17.91 -2.99 -0.96
C LEU A 182 17.14 -3.93 -0.03
N PHE A 183 16.06 -3.41 0.55
CA PHE A 183 15.22 -4.22 1.43
C PHE A 183 14.31 -5.18 0.64
N ASN A 184 13.95 -4.82 -0.60
CA ASN A 184 13.18 -5.65 -1.56
C ASN A 184 11.98 -6.35 -0.94
N ILE A 185 11.08 -5.56 -0.35
CA ILE A 185 9.86 -6.09 0.25
C ILE A 185 8.62 -5.70 -0.53
N GLU A 186 7.72 -6.65 -0.73
CA GLU A 186 6.38 -6.35 -1.21
C GLU A 186 5.56 -5.76 -0.05
N THR A 187 5.23 -4.48 -0.17
CA THR A 187 4.40 -3.79 0.84
C THR A 187 2.91 -3.96 0.54
N PRO A 188 2.03 -3.92 1.56
CA PRO A 188 0.60 -3.85 1.34
C PRO A 188 0.22 -2.71 0.40
N ARG A 189 -0.69 -2.98 -0.55
CA ARG A 189 -1.21 -1.92 -1.44
C ARG A 189 -2.02 -0.91 -0.63
N PRO A 190 -1.94 0.39 -0.95
CA PRO A 190 -2.80 1.39 -0.34
C PRO A 190 -4.27 1.03 -0.50
N ARG A 191 -5.01 0.98 0.61
CA ARG A 191 -6.46 0.82 0.60
C ARG A 191 -7.09 2.21 0.52
N LEU A 192 -7.43 2.63 -0.69
CA LEU A 192 -8.23 3.84 -0.89
C LEU A 192 -9.69 3.55 -0.52
N GLU A 193 -10.40 4.55 0.01
CA GLU A 193 -11.84 4.43 0.24
C GLU A 193 -12.57 4.26 -1.10
N ALA A 194 -13.31 3.15 -1.24
CA ALA A 194 -14.07 2.83 -2.44
C ALA A 194 -15.41 3.59 -2.45
N ILE A 195 -15.36 4.89 -2.76
CA ILE A 195 -16.54 5.77 -2.74
C ILE A 195 -17.20 5.87 -4.13
N LYS A 196 -16.45 5.58 -5.19
CA LYS A 196 -16.92 5.77 -6.58
C LYS A 196 -17.87 4.66 -7.02
N VAL A 197 -19.12 5.03 -7.31
CA VAL A 197 -20.06 4.18 -8.07
C VAL A 197 -19.77 4.37 -9.56
N VAL A 198 -19.60 3.27 -10.30
CA VAL A 198 -19.29 3.29 -11.74
C VAL A 198 -20.35 2.51 -12.49
N ASP A 199 -20.95 3.12 -13.52
CA ASP A 199 -21.73 2.40 -14.51
C ASP A 199 -20.78 1.76 -15.54
N MET A 200 -20.80 0.43 -15.59
CA MET A 200 -19.96 -0.37 -16.48
C MET A 200 -20.66 -0.74 -17.79
N SER A 201 -21.83 -0.16 -18.08
CA SER A 201 -22.63 -0.41 -19.28
C SER A 201 -21.86 -0.22 -20.59
N THR A 202 -20.82 0.62 -20.60
CA THR A 202 -19.98 0.88 -21.78
C THR A 202 -18.77 -0.06 -21.92
N SER A 203 -18.51 -0.93 -20.94
CA SER A 203 -17.38 -1.87 -20.96
C SER A 203 -17.77 -3.21 -21.57
N ASN A 204 -17.30 -3.47 -22.81
CA ASN A 204 -17.56 -4.73 -23.50
C ASN A 204 -17.04 -5.95 -22.72
N GLN A 205 -15.85 -5.84 -22.12
CA GLN A 205 -15.27 -6.92 -21.32
C GLN A 205 -16.11 -7.19 -20.07
N TRP A 206 -16.63 -6.15 -19.42
CA TRP A 206 -17.53 -6.31 -18.28
C TRP A 206 -18.83 -7.02 -18.71
N ALA A 207 -19.43 -6.62 -19.83
CA ALA A 207 -20.65 -7.23 -20.35
C ALA A 207 -20.48 -8.73 -20.62
N GLU A 208 -19.37 -9.14 -21.25
CA GLU A 208 -19.07 -10.55 -21.52
C GLU A 208 -18.90 -11.37 -20.24
N LEU A 209 -18.12 -10.87 -19.29
CA LEU A 209 -17.88 -11.56 -18.02
C LEU A 209 -19.14 -11.61 -17.16
N ALA A 210 -19.93 -10.53 -17.12
CA ALA A 210 -21.21 -10.49 -16.43
C ALA A 210 -22.20 -11.50 -17.03
N GLY A 211 -22.25 -11.61 -18.36
CA GLY A 211 -23.07 -12.62 -19.03
C GLY A 211 -22.67 -14.03 -18.64
N THR A 212 -21.37 -14.33 -18.61
CA THR A 212 -20.88 -15.65 -18.17
C THR A 212 -21.19 -15.91 -16.70
N TYR A 213 -20.95 -14.94 -15.82
CA TYR A 213 -21.25 -15.04 -14.39
C TYR A 213 -22.74 -15.32 -14.13
N LEU A 214 -23.64 -14.59 -14.80
CA LEU A 214 -25.08 -14.77 -14.64
C LEU A 214 -25.55 -16.13 -15.17
N ARG A 215 -25.03 -16.59 -16.32
CA ARG A 215 -25.38 -17.90 -16.87
C ARG A 215 -24.93 -19.07 -16.00
N THR A 216 -23.81 -18.94 -15.29
CA THR A 216 -23.26 -20.04 -14.46
C THR A 216 -23.68 -19.97 -12.99
N ARG A 217 -24.32 -18.89 -12.55
CA ARG A 217 -24.70 -18.68 -11.14
C ARG A 217 -25.53 -19.81 -10.57
N ASP A 218 -26.59 -20.21 -11.25
CA ASP A 218 -27.54 -21.20 -10.71
C ASP A 218 -26.90 -22.61 -10.70
N ALA A 219 -26.21 -22.99 -11.78
CA ALA A 219 -25.45 -24.24 -11.83
C ALA A 219 -24.32 -24.30 -10.78
N HIS A 220 -23.65 -23.18 -10.51
CA HIS A 220 -22.66 -23.08 -9.43
C HIS A 220 -23.32 -23.25 -8.05
N GLY A 221 -24.50 -22.67 -7.85
CA GLY A 221 -25.28 -22.82 -6.62
C GLY A 221 -25.74 -24.26 -6.38
N GLU A 222 -26.25 -24.93 -7.41
CA GLU A 222 -26.60 -26.36 -7.36
C GLU A 222 -25.37 -27.21 -7.07
N HIS A 223 -24.24 -26.93 -7.73
CA HIS A 223 -22.98 -27.62 -7.50
C HIS A 223 -22.50 -27.49 -6.05
N GLU A 224 -22.49 -26.28 -5.48
CA GLU A 224 -22.05 -26.08 -4.09
C GLU A 224 -23.02 -26.73 -3.09
N THR A 225 -24.33 -26.72 -3.37
CA THR A 225 -25.33 -27.43 -2.56
C THR A 225 -25.09 -28.94 -2.59
N ALA A 226 -25.00 -29.54 -3.78
CA ALA A 226 -24.73 -30.96 -3.97
C ALA A 226 -23.41 -31.38 -3.31
N LYS A 227 -22.37 -30.57 -3.47
CA LYS A 227 -21.06 -30.78 -2.84
C LYS A 227 -21.13 -30.76 -1.32
N ALA A 228 -21.91 -29.86 -0.72
CA ALA A 228 -22.13 -29.81 0.72
C ALA A 228 -22.86 -31.06 1.23
N ASP A 229 -23.89 -31.51 0.51
CA ASP A 229 -24.65 -32.70 0.89
C ASP A 229 -23.85 -34.00 0.69
N LEU A 230 -23.07 -34.12 -0.38
CA LEU A 230 -22.14 -35.23 -0.57
C LEU A 230 -21.11 -35.33 0.57
N LYS A 231 -20.65 -34.21 1.13
CA LYS A 231 -19.76 -34.23 2.30
C LYS A 231 -20.43 -34.81 3.53
N LYS A 232 -21.73 -34.57 3.73
CA LYS A 232 -22.50 -35.13 4.86
C LYS A 232 -22.71 -36.64 4.71
N LEU A 233 -22.77 -37.13 3.47
CA LEU A 233 -22.90 -38.56 3.18
C LEU A 233 -21.60 -39.35 3.35
N MET A 234 -20.44 -38.67 3.45
CA MET A 234 -19.14 -39.32 3.63
C MET A 234 -19.01 -39.88 5.06
N PRO A 235 -18.88 -41.22 5.24
CA PRO A 235 -18.70 -41.81 6.56
C PRO A 235 -17.48 -41.24 7.30
N GLU A 236 -17.57 -41.08 8.63
CA GLU A 236 -16.52 -40.43 9.43
C GLU A 236 -15.20 -41.21 9.43
N ASP A 237 -15.27 -42.54 9.39
CA ASP A 237 -14.15 -43.48 9.36
C ASP A 237 -13.59 -43.72 7.94
N ALA A 238 -14.30 -43.28 6.91
CA ALA A 238 -13.87 -43.44 5.52
C ALA A 238 -12.80 -42.41 5.14
N LYS A 239 -11.67 -42.93 4.63
CA LYS A 239 -10.61 -42.12 4.00
C LYS A 239 -10.98 -41.72 2.57
N GLU A 240 -11.67 -42.59 1.84
CA GLU A 240 -12.11 -42.35 0.46
C GLU A 240 -13.49 -43.00 0.23
N ALA A 241 -14.30 -42.41 -0.65
CA ALA A 241 -15.55 -42.99 -1.12
C ALA A 241 -15.69 -42.76 -2.62
N THR A 242 -16.22 -43.74 -3.36
CA THR A 242 -16.38 -43.69 -4.82
C THR A 242 -17.74 -44.21 -5.21
N GLY A 243 -18.36 -43.59 -6.22
CA GLY A 243 -19.62 -44.06 -6.78
C GLY A 243 -20.20 -43.03 -7.74
N HIS A 244 -21.05 -43.46 -8.67
CA HIS A 244 -21.76 -42.58 -9.60
C HIS A 244 -20.88 -41.54 -10.32
N GLY A 245 -19.65 -41.92 -10.69
CA GLY A 245 -18.72 -41.06 -11.42
C GLY A 245 -17.99 -40.00 -10.57
N ILE A 246 -18.05 -40.08 -9.24
CA ILE A 246 -17.32 -39.19 -8.34
C ILE A 246 -16.48 -39.96 -7.32
N LYS A 247 -15.31 -39.42 -7.00
CA LYS A 247 -14.43 -39.88 -5.93
C LYS A 247 -14.26 -38.78 -4.88
N ALA A 248 -14.61 -39.08 -3.63
CA ALA A 248 -14.36 -38.25 -2.46
C ALA A 248 -13.09 -38.73 -1.73
N LYS A 249 -12.25 -37.79 -1.28
CA LYS A 249 -11.06 -38.07 -0.45
C LYS A 249 -11.08 -37.19 0.79
N ARG A 250 -10.85 -37.80 1.96
CA ARG A 250 -10.70 -37.10 3.25
C ARG A 250 -9.20 -36.90 3.55
N SER A 251 -8.79 -35.66 3.80
CA SER A 251 -7.43 -35.32 4.20
C SER A 251 -7.16 -35.70 5.66
N LYS A 252 -5.87 -35.64 6.07
CA LYS A 252 -5.48 -35.79 7.49
C LYS A 252 -6.09 -34.72 8.42
N SER A 253 -6.44 -33.56 7.88
CA SER A 253 -7.13 -32.48 8.61
C SER A 253 -8.66 -32.58 8.55
N GLY A 254 -9.21 -33.65 7.96
CA GLY A 254 -10.65 -33.89 7.87
C GLY A 254 -11.36 -33.21 6.69
N ALA A 255 -10.65 -32.45 5.86
CA ALA A 255 -11.23 -31.80 4.69
C ALA A 255 -11.58 -32.84 3.60
N ILE A 256 -12.77 -32.72 3.02
CA ILE A 256 -13.23 -33.61 1.93
C ILE A 256 -13.16 -32.86 0.60
N SER A 257 -12.47 -33.45 -0.37
CA SER A 257 -12.39 -33.00 -1.76
C SER A 257 -13.00 -34.03 -2.71
N PHE A 258 -13.45 -33.57 -3.88
CA PHE A 258 -14.06 -34.42 -4.89
C PHE A 258 -13.31 -34.36 -6.22
N GLU A 259 -13.20 -35.49 -6.89
CA GLU A 259 -12.67 -35.66 -8.25
C GLU A 259 -13.74 -36.35 -9.11
N ALA A 260 -14.03 -35.81 -10.29
CA ALA A 260 -14.86 -36.51 -11.27
C ALA A 260 -14.06 -37.67 -11.87
N GLN A 261 -14.66 -38.86 -11.93
CA GLN A 261 -14.07 -40.02 -12.59
C GLN A 261 -14.63 -40.12 -14.01
N GLY A 262 -13.76 -40.28 -15.00
CA GLY A 262 -14.18 -40.55 -16.38
C GLY A 262 -14.92 -41.88 -16.46
N THR A 263 -15.93 -41.97 -17.33
CA THR A 263 -16.69 -43.20 -17.61
C THR A 263 -15.78 -44.27 -18.22
N GLU A 264 -15.44 -45.32 -17.48
CA GLU A 264 -14.95 -46.58 -18.05
C GLU A 264 -16.14 -47.38 -18.60
N GLY A 265 -16.11 -47.68 -19.91
CA GLY A 265 -17.14 -48.44 -20.61
C GLY A 265 -17.19 -49.89 -20.12
N SER A 266 -18.39 -50.33 -19.72
CA SER A 266 -18.67 -51.72 -19.38
C SER A 266 -18.89 -52.57 -20.65
N ASP A 267 -17.82 -53.14 -21.21
CA ASP A 267 -17.96 -54.31 -22.08
C ASP A 267 -17.93 -55.58 -21.22
N ALA A 268 -19.10 -56.18 -21.00
CA ALA A 268 -19.21 -57.53 -20.46
C ALA A 268 -19.32 -58.53 -21.65
N PRO A 269 -18.54 -59.61 -21.70
CA PRO A 269 -18.69 -60.62 -22.74
C PRO A 269 -19.93 -61.47 -22.43
N VAL A 270 -20.82 -61.56 -23.42
CA VAL A 270 -21.94 -62.50 -23.41
C VAL A 270 -21.39 -63.91 -23.63
N GLN A 271 -21.70 -64.82 -22.71
CA GLN A 271 -21.55 -66.27 -22.91
C GLN A 271 -22.60 -66.79 -23.89
#